data_AF-A0A5B7A6P1-F1
#
_entry.id   AF-A0A5B7A6P1-F1
#
_cell.length_a   1.000
_cell.length_b   1.000
_cell.length_c   1.000
_cell.angle_alpha   90.00
_cell.angle_beta   90.00
_cell.angle_gamma   90.00
#
_symmetry.space_group_name_H-M   'P 1'
#
loop_
_entity.id
_entity.type
_entity.pdbx_description
1 polymer ?
#
loop_
_entity_poly.entity_id
_entity_poly.type
_entity_poly.pdbx_seq_one_letter_code
_entity_poly.pdbx_strand_id
1 'polypeptide(L)'
;HALSGNGTPARKGVMDVYLFSLIDEDAKSIAPGAFERHWGIFEFDGKPKYELDLSGKQKGTLTAVEDVEYMLKRWCVLNPNADDLEDLPKSIDYACSQSDCTALEFGSSCNHLSAQGNASYAFNMYYQFKDQGIWDCDFSGL
;
A
#
# COMPACT_ATOMS: atom_id res chain seq x y z
N HIS A 1 -18.45 -4.39 25.41
CA HIS A 1 -19.55 -3.52 24.94
C HIS A 1 -20.27 -4.13 23.72
N ALA A 2 -19.61 -4.33 22.57
CA ALA A 2 -20.22 -5.06 21.44
C ALA A 2 -20.67 -6.49 21.80
N LEU A 3 -19.79 -7.25 22.45
CA LEU A 3 -20.06 -8.65 22.83
C LEU A 3 -21.02 -8.82 24.01
N SER A 4 -21.34 -7.76 24.75
CA SER A 4 -22.16 -7.85 25.97
C SER A 4 -23.67 -7.75 25.71
N GLY A 5 -24.10 -7.43 24.49
CA GLY A 5 -25.52 -7.23 24.14
C GLY A 5 -26.19 -5.97 24.70
N ASN A 6 -25.51 -5.23 25.59
CA ASN A 6 -26.10 -4.09 26.30
C ASN A 6 -26.16 -2.77 25.51
N GLY A 7 -25.37 -2.59 24.45
CA GLY A 7 -25.34 -1.31 23.73
C GLY A 7 -24.60 -0.17 24.48
N THR A 8 -24.19 0.87 23.76
CA THR A 8 -23.48 2.01 24.38
C THR A 8 -24.52 2.81 25.17
N PRO A 9 -24.11 3.73 26.06
CA PRO A 9 -25.05 4.70 26.62
C PRO A 9 -25.89 5.44 25.56
N ALA A 10 -25.30 5.72 24.39
CA ALA A 10 -25.97 6.40 23.27
C ALA A 10 -26.84 5.48 22.40
N ARG A 11 -26.52 4.18 22.28
CA ARG A 11 -27.28 3.20 21.50
C ARG A 11 -27.36 1.87 22.26
N LYS A 12 -28.44 1.67 23.01
CA LYS A 12 -28.69 0.47 23.82
C LYS A 12 -29.07 -0.74 22.97
N GLY A 13 -28.81 -1.94 23.51
CA GLY A 13 -29.16 -3.22 22.89
C GLY A 13 -28.08 -3.81 21.99
N VAL A 14 -28.46 -4.86 21.24
CA VAL A 14 -27.57 -5.56 20.30
C VAL A 14 -27.13 -4.60 19.20
N MET A 15 -25.86 -4.66 18.83
CA MET A 15 -25.27 -3.81 17.81
C MET A 15 -24.77 -4.67 16.66
N ASP A 16 -25.11 -4.26 15.44
CA ASP A 16 -24.48 -4.77 14.24
C ASP A 16 -23.12 -4.09 14.04
N VAL A 17 -22.10 -4.89 13.77
CA VAL A 17 -20.73 -4.42 13.51
C VAL A 17 -20.35 -4.85 12.10
N TYR A 18 -19.85 -3.91 11.32
CA TYR A 18 -19.40 -4.12 9.95
C TYR A 18 -17.90 -3.90 9.88
N LEU A 19 -17.22 -4.75 9.12
CA LEU A 19 -15.82 -4.55 8.75
C LEU A 19 -15.78 -3.59 7.56
N PHE A 20 -14.98 -2.53 7.65
CA PHE A 20 -14.85 -1.55 6.56
C PHE A 20 -13.95 -2.06 5.44
N SER A 21 -12.76 -2.56 5.77
CA SER A 21 -11.84 -3.15 4.80
C SER A 21 -11.17 -4.40 5.36
N LEU A 22 -11.06 -5.42 4.51
CA LEU A 22 -10.35 -6.65 4.84
C LEU A 22 -8.86 -6.54 4.50
N ILE A 23 -8.53 -6.05 3.30
CA ILE A 23 -7.18 -5.93 2.77
C ILE A 23 -6.83 -4.46 2.51
N ASP A 24 -5.55 -4.15 2.42
CA ASP A 24 -5.09 -2.89 1.84
C ASP A 24 -5.38 -2.89 0.33
N GLU A 25 -5.87 -1.77 -0.20
CA GLU A 25 -6.39 -1.64 -1.57
C GLU A 25 -5.62 -0.58 -2.35
N ASP A 26 -4.76 -1.02 -3.27
CA ASP A 26 -3.92 -0.17 -4.11
C ASP A 26 -4.71 0.68 -5.13
N ALA A 27 -5.90 0.26 -5.53
CA ALA A 27 -6.77 0.99 -6.46
C ALA A 27 -7.70 2.02 -5.80
N LYS A 28 -7.73 2.10 -4.46
CA LYS A 28 -8.61 3.04 -3.75
C LYS A 28 -8.13 4.48 -3.92
N SER A 29 -9.05 5.43 -4.01
CA SER A 29 -8.72 6.86 -4.14
C SER A 29 -8.06 7.39 -2.86
N ILE A 30 -6.95 8.12 -3.03
CA ILE A 30 -6.23 8.82 -1.95
C ILE A 30 -6.66 10.28 -1.78
N ALA A 31 -7.73 10.73 -2.46
CA ALA A 31 -8.20 12.12 -2.35
C ALA A 31 -8.54 12.56 -0.91
N PRO A 32 -9.09 11.69 -0.02
CA PRO A 32 -9.23 12.01 1.40
C PRO A 32 -7.92 12.04 2.19
N GLY A 33 -6.89 11.35 1.69
CA GLY A 33 -5.54 11.29 2.26
C GLY A 33 -4.79 10.02 1.87
N ALA A 34 -3.46 10.06 2.00
CA ALA A 34 -2.55 8.94 1.72
C ALA A 34 -2.87 7.64 2.47
N PHE A 35 -3.48 7.75 3.66
CA PHE A 35 -3.81 6.60 4.51
C PHE A 35 -4.96 5.75 3.97
N GLU A 36 -5.75 6.24 3.00
CA GLU A 36 -7.00 5.58 2.57
C GLU A 36 -6.79 4.15 2.09
N ARG A 37 -5.65 3.86 1.45
CA ARG A 37 -5.32 2.53 0.93
C ARG A 37 -4.91 1.53 2.03
N HIS A 38 -4.74 2.00 3.27
CA HIS A 38 -4.11 1.25 4.36
C HIS A 38 -5.05 0.88 5.52
N TRP A 39 -6.36 0.88 5.28
CA TRP A 39 -7.38 0.52 6.28
C TRP A 39 -7.60 -0.99 6.48
N GLY A 40 -6.95 -1.84 5.69
CA GLY A 40 -7.08 -3.30 5.79
C GLY A 40 -6.57 -3.84 7.11
N ILE A 41 -7.20 -4.91 7.59
CA ILE A 41 -6.67 -5.73 8.70
C ILE A 41 -5.59 -6.71 8.21
N PHE A 42 -5.52 -6.92 6.89
CA PHE A 42 -4.47 -7.62 6.17
C PHE A 42 -3.75 -6.67 5.20
N GLU A 43 -2.49 -6.96 4.90
CA GLU A 43 -1.77 -6.39 3.76
C GLU A 43 -2.39 -6.89 2.44
N PHE A 44 -1.92 -6.38 1.30
CA PHE A 44 -2.42 -6.77 -0.03
C PHE A 44 -2.30 -8.28 -0.32
N ASP A 45 -1.33 -8.94 0.31
CA ASP A 45 -1.03 -10.37 0.16
C ASP A 45 -1.69 -11.25 1.21
N GLY A 46 -2.60 -10.70 2.02
CA GLY A 46 -3.29 -11.47 3.05
C GLY A 46 -2.46 -11.73 4.30
N LYS A 47 -1.32 -11.05 4.48
CA LYS A 47 -0.56 -11.07 5.74
C LYS A 47 -1.24 -10.22 6.82
N PRO A 48 -1.41 -10.70 8.06
CA PRO A 48 -2.05 -9.92 9.12
C PRO A 48 -1.25 -8.68 9.53
N LYS A 49 -1.92 -7.53 9.68
CA LYS A 49 -1.31 -6.28 10.15
C LYS A 49 -1.35 -6.09 11.67
N TYR A 50 -2.33 -6.70 12.33
CA TYR A 50 -2.60 -6.50 13.75
C TYR A 50 -2.79 -7.83 14.48
N GLU A 51 -2.40 -7.85 15.75
CA GLU A 51 -2.77 -8.92 16.68
C GLU A 51 -4.25 -8.79 17.04
N LEU A 52 -5.11 -9.41 16.22
CA LEU A 52 -6.56 -9.33 16.33
C LEU A 52 -7.21 -10.71 16.50
N ASP A 53 -8.14 -10.82 17.45
CA ASP A 53 -9.00 -11.99 17.64
C ASP A 53 -10.46 -11.65 17.28
N LEU A 54 -10.92 -12.12 16.13
CA LEU A 54 -12.31 -11.93 15.68
C LEU A 54 -13.31 -12.86 16.39
N SER A 55 -12.84 -13.89 17.11
CA SER A 55 -13.72 -14.83 17.84
C SER A 55 -14.21 -14.27 19.18
N GLY A 56 -13.55 -13.24 19.71
CA GLY A 56 -13.83 -12.67 21.02
C GLY A 56 -13.45 -13.56 22.21
N LYS A 57 -12.68 -14.64 21.98
CA LYS A 57 -12.29 -15.60 23.03
C LYS A 57 -10.88 -15.38 23.59
N GLN A 58 -10.19 -14.34 23.13
CA GLN A 58 -8.80 -13.99 23.48
C GLN A 58 -7.83 -15.16 23.26
N LYS A 59 -8.08 -15.95 22.22
CA LYS A 59 -7.33 -17.19 21.93
C LYS A 59 -6.94 -17.34 20.46
N GLY A 60 -7.45 -16.48 19.58
CA GLY A 60 -7.14 -16.50 18.15
C GLY A 60 -6.23 -15.36 17.75
N THR A 61 -5.33 -15.62 16.80
CA THR A 61 -4.70 -14.58 15.98
C THR A 61 -5.22 -14.73 14.56
N LEU A 62 -5.21 -13.63 13.79
CA LEU A 62 -5.33 -13.74 12.35
C LEU A 62 -4.21 -14.63 11.80
N THR A 63 -4.52 -15.41 10.77
CA THR A 63 -3.56 -16.28 10.06
C THR A 63 -3.34 -15.72 8.67
N ALA A 64 -2.10 -15.77 8.19
CA ALA A 64 -1.78 -15.36 6.83
C ALA A 64 -2.41 -16.31 5.80
N VAL A 65 -2.69 -15.78 4.61
CA VAL A 65 -3.10 -16.59 3.46
C VAL A 65 -1.93 -17.51 3.06
N GLU A 66 -2.24 -18.76 2.75
CA GLU A 66 -1.28 -19.75 2.24
C GLU A 66 -1.23 -19.72 0.70
N ASP A 67 -0.15 -20.22 0.12
CA ASP A 67 0.04 -20.35 -1.33
C ASP A 67 -0.08 -19.04 -2.14
N VAL A 68 0.36 -17.92 -1.56
CA VAL A 68 0.46 -16.65 -2.29
C VAL A 68 1.56 -16.72 -3.35
N GLU A 69 1.18 -16.59 -4.61
CA GLU A 69 2.11 -16.49 -5.74
C GLU A 69 2.61 -15.06 -5.90
N TYR A 70 3.88 -14.84 -5.57
CA TYR A 70 4.51 -13.53 -5.77
C TYR A 70 5.12 -13.42 -7.16
N MET A 71 5.12 -12.20 -7.69
CA MET A 71 5.88 -11.88 -8.89
C MET A 71 7.39 -12.05 -8.68
N LEU A 72 8.14 -12.08 -9.77
CA LEU A 72 9.59 -12.20 -9.73
C LEU A 72 10.22 -11.05 -8.92
N LYS A 73 11.31 -11.36 -8.22
CA LYS A 73 12.11 -10.37 -7.47
C LYS A 73 12.95 -9.54 -8.45
N ARG A 74 12.34 -8.50 -9.01
CA ARG A 74 12.96 -7.53 -9.91
C ARG A 74 12.40 -6.14 -9.64
N TRP A 75 13.22 -5.14 -9.91
CA TRP A 75 12.93 -3.75 -9.58
C TRP A 75 13.26 -2.85 -10.76
N CYS A 76 12.43 -1.82 -10.96
CA CYS A 76 12.73 -0.73 -11.87
C CYS A 76 13.38 0.41 -11.09
N VAL A 77 14.61 0.77 -11.41
CA VAL A 77 15.37 1.78 -10.66
C VAL A 77 16.00 2.79 -11.60
N LEU A 78 16.24 4.00 -11.11
CA LEU A 78 16.93 5.03 -11.88
C LEU A 78 18.32 4.51 -12.29
N ASN A 79 18.61 4.55 -13.58
CA ASN A 79 19.89 4.23 -14.17
C ASN A 79 20.96 5.17 -13.59
N PRO A 80 21.95 4.64 -12.83
CA PRO A 80 22.97 5.47 -12.21
C PRO A 80 23.91 6.13 -13.22
N ASN A 81 23.89 5.68 -14.48
CA ASN A 81 24.69 6.22 -15.58
C ASN A 81 23.84 7.05 -16.57
N ALA A 82 22.63 7.46 -16.18
CA ALA A 82 21.84 8.36 -17.01
C ALA A 82 22.53 9.74 -17.08
N ASP A 83 22.94 10.13 -18.28
CA ASP A 83 23.65 11.39 -18.52
C ASP A 83 22.68 12.58 -18.63
N ASP A 84 21.44 12.33 -19.06
CA ASP A 84 20.38 13.32 -19.19
C ASP A 84 19.27 13.05 -18.18
N LEU A 85 19.03 14.03 -17.30
CA LEU A 85 18.00 13.97 -16.25
C LEU A 85 16.92 15.04 -16.45
N GLU A 86 16.86 15.69 -17.62
CA GLU A 86 15.91 16.78 -17.89
C GLU A 86 14.45 16.32 -17.69
N ASP A 87 14.13 15.11 -18.13
CA ASP A 87 12.79 14.54 -18.03
C ASP A 87 12.53 13.75 -16.73
N LEU A 88 13.49 13.74 -15.79
CA LEU A 88 13.34 13.01 -14.52
C LEU A 88 12.12 13.48 -13.70
N PRO A 89 11.88 14.79 -13.48
CA PRO A 89 10.70 15.22 -12.72
C PRO A 89 9.38 14.78 -13.38
N LYS A 90 9.27 14.91 -14.71
CA LYS A 90 8.06 14.48 -15.45
C LYS A 90 7.84 12.98 -15.38
N SER A 91 8.92 12.20 -15.42
CA SER A 91 8.88 10.73 -15.33
C SER A 91 8.43 10.27 -13.94
N ILE A 92 8.91 10.93 -12.89
CA ILE A 92 8.46 10.70 -11.51
C ILE A 92 6.97 11.06 -11.37
N ASP A 93 6.56 12.23 -11.86
CA ASP A 93 5.16 12.67 -11.81
C ASP A 93 4.24 11.71 -12.56
N TYR A 94 4.66 11.23 -13.75
CA TYR A 94 3.92 10.23 -14.52
C TYR A 94 3.77 8.94 -13.73
N ALA A 95 4.87 8.38 -13.22
CA ALA A 95 4.86 7.15 -12.43
C ALA A 95 3.91 7.27 -11.24
N CYS A 96 4.05 8.33 -10.44
CA CYS A 96 3.23 8.56 -9.26
C CYS A 96 1.76 8.90 -9.57
N SER A 97 1.44 9.42 -10.76
CA SER A 97 0.05 9.62 -11.19
C SER A 97 -0.66 8.30 -11.54
N GLN A 98 0.10 7.24 -11.80
CA GLN A 98 -0.39 5.94 -12.26
C GLN A 98 -0.16 4.81 -11.25
N SER A 99 0.40 5.10 -10.07
CA SER A 99 0.69 4.13 -9.01
C SER A 99 0.60 4.77 -7.63
N ASP A 100 1.01 4.04 -6.58
CA ASP A 100 1.06 4.56 -5.22
C ASP A 100 2.44 5.09 -4.82
N CYS A 101 2.59 6.41 -4.75
CA CYS A 101 3.80 7.06 -4.23
C CYS A 101 3.60 7.69 -2.84
N THR A 102 2.51 7.37 -2.13
CA THR A 102 2.18 8.00 -0.83
C THR A 102 3.26 7.76 0.23
N ALA A 103 4.06 6.69 0.09
CA ALA A 103 5.20 6.43 0.96
C ALA A 103 6.31 7.50 0.88
N LEU A 104 6.38 8.27 -0.23
CA LEU A 104 7.34 9.36 -0.42
C LEU A 104 6.90 10.68 0.23
N GLU A 105 5.60 10.80 0.57
CA GLU A 105 5.03 12.01 1.14
C GLU A 105 5.67 12.37 2.49
N PHE A 106 5.53 13.64 2.89
CA PHE A 106 6.08 14.14 4.14
C PHE A 106 5.57 13.35 5.36
N GLY A 107 6.49 12.80 6.15
CA GLY A 107 6.18 12.01 7.34
C GLY A 107 5.87 10.53 7.07
N SER A 108 5.84 10.09 5.81
CA SER A 108 5.70 8.69 5.44
C SER A 108 7.02 7.90 5.59
N SER A 109 6.95 6.57 5.47
CA SER A 109 8.06 5.64 5.68
C SER A 109 9.27 5.85 4.77
N CYS A 110 9.06 6.39 3.56
CA CYS A 110 10.11 6.62 2.56
C CYS A 110 10.40 8.12 2.33
N ASN A 111 10.01 9.00 3.26
CA ASN A 111 10.20 10.44 3.09
C ASN A 111 11.68 10.91 3.12
N HIS A 112 12.59 10.08 3.62
CA HIS A 112 14.00 10.43 3.84
C HIS A 112 14.96 9.83 2.81
N LEU A 113 14.46 9.42 1.64
CA LEU A 113 15.31 8.93 0.56
C LEU A 113 16.06 10.08 -0.13
N SER A 114 17.17 9.73 -0.79
CA SER A 114 17.86 10.66 -1.71
C SER A 114 16.99 10.93 -2.94
N ALA A 115 17.35 11.94 -3.75
CA ALA A 115 16.66 12.19 -5.02
C ALA A 115 16.64 10.95 -5.93
N GLN A 116 17.77 10.24 -6.04
CA GLN A 116 17.86 8.97 -6.76
C GLN A 116 16.99 7.87 -6.13
N GLY A 117 16.91 7.83 -4.79
CA GLY A 117 16.06 6.89 -4.07
C GLY A 117 14.58 7.16 -4.32
N ASN A 118 14.14 8.42 -4.29
CA ASN A 118 12.77 8.84 -4.62
C ASN A 118 12.42 8.46 -6.06
N ALA A 119 13.29 8.75 -7.01
CA ALA A 119 13.10 8.38 -8.41
C ALA A 119 12.96 6.86 -8.59
N SER A 120 13.89 6.11 -8.02
CA SER A 120 13.88 4.63 -8.08
C SER A 120 12.64 4.05 -7.42
N TYR A 121 12.18 4.64 -6.31
CA TYR A 121 10.96 4.21 -5.66
C TYR A 121 9.74 4.46 -6.55
N ALA A 122 9.59 5.67 -7.12
CA ALA A 122 8.49 6.01 -8.01
C ALA A 122 8.43 5.07 -9.23
N PHE A 123 9.56 4.86 -9.91
CA PHE A 123 9.65 3.97 -11.06
C PHE A 123 9.31 2.53 -10.69
N ASN A 124 9.83 2.05 -9.55
CA ASN A 124 9.49 0.72 -9.08
C ASN A 124 8.01 0.59 -8.72
N MET A 125 7.42 1.58 -8.05
CA MET A 125 5.99 1.53 -7.70
C MET A 125 5.11 1.44 -8.95
N TYR A 126 5.41 2.23 -9.99
CA TYR A 126 4.73 2.12 -11.27
C TYR A 126 4.92 0.74 -11.90
N TYR A 127 6.15 0.25 -11.96
CA TYR A 127 6.47 -1.05 -12.52
C TYR A 127 5.76 -2.22 -11.81
N GLN A 128 5.72 -2.22 -10.48
CA GLN A 128 5.02 -3.25 -9.71
C GLN A 128 3.50 -3.14 -9.88
N PHE A 129 2.96 -1.92 -9.92
CA PHE A 129 1.52 -1.68 -10.13
C PHE A 129 1.04 -2.12 -11.53
N LYS A 130 1.95 -2.19 -12.51
CA LYS A 130 1.68 -2.65 -13.88
C LYS A 130 2.09 -4.11 -14.12
N ASP A 131 2.06 -4.94 -13.08
CA ASP A 131 2.40 -6.37 -13.15
C ASP A 131 3.77 -6.66 -13.76
N GLN A 132 4.72 -5.74 -13.54
CA GLN A 132 6.11 -5.87 -14.01
C GLN A 132 6.23 -6.06 -15.53
N GLY A 133 5.36 -5.41 -16.30
CA GLY A 133 5.40 -5.42 -17.76
C GLY A 133 6.74 -4.91 -18.31
N ILE A 134 7.22 -5.50 -19.41
CA ILE A 134 8.56 -5.20 -19.95
C ILE A 134 8.73 -3.72 -20.33
N TRP A 135 7.65 -3.06 -20.73
CA TRP A 135 7.62 -1.64 -21.12
C TRP A 135 7.35 -0.70 -19.94
N ASP A 136 6.97 -1.24 -18.78
CA ASP A 136 6.64 -0.44 -17.59
C ASP A 136 7.87 -0.06 -16.76
N CYS A 137 9.06 -0.38 -17.27
CA CYS A 137 10.34 0.12 -16.79
C CYS A 137 11.12 0.84 -17.90
N ASP A 138 10.40 1.42 -18.87
CA ASP A 138 11.00 2.27 -19.89
C ASP A 138 10.68 3.73 -19.60
N PHE A 139 11.64 4.41 -18.97
CA PHE A 139 11.61 5.85 -18.72
C PHE A 139 12.60 6.58 -19.65
N SER A 140 12.70 6.13 -20.91
CA SER A 140 13.59 6.73 -21.94
C SER A 140 15.09 6.70 -21.57
N GLY A 141 15.51 5.65 -20.85
CA GLY A 141 16.90 5.47 -20.42
C GLY A 141 17.28 6.08 -19.07
N LEU A 142 16.33 6.77 -18.42
CA LEU A 142 16.36 7.11 -17.00
C LEU A 142 16.32 5.87 -16.12
#